data_AF-A0A1A3N9Y9-F1
#
_entry.id   AF-A0A1A3N9Y9-F1
#
_cell.length_a   1.000
_cell.length_b   1.000
_cell.length_c   1.000
_cell.angle_alpha   90.00
_cell.angle_beta   90.00
_cell.angle_gamma   90.00
#
_symmetry.space_group_name_H-M   'P 1'
#
loop_
_entity.id
_entity.type
_entity.pdbx_description
1 polymer ?
#
loop_
_entity_poly.entity_id
_entity_poly.type
_entity_poly.pdbx_seq_one_letter_code
_entity_poly.pdbx_strand_id
1 'polypeptide(L)' 'MNQEAAFQKLREWGYPVTRRTIKYAVLRRELEPSRFGNGNYFSINDLRRWVESRRQTGVYRLPEDAPR' A
#
# COMPACT_ATOMS: atom_id res chain seq x y z
N MET A 1 -7.61 -0.32 11.83
CA MET A 1 -8.57 -0.50 10.72
C MET A 1 -8.25 -1.79 9.96
N ASN A 2 -9.21 -2.51 9.39
CA ASN A 2 -8.94 -3.76 8.64
C ASN A 2 -8.47 -3.48 7.19
N GLN A 3 -8.19 -4.53 6.40
CA GLN A 3 -7.72 -4.40 5.01
C GLN A 3 -8.71 -3.67 4.08
N GLU A 4 -10.02 -3.87 4.26
CA GLU A 4 -11.05 -3.19 3.46
C GLU A 4 -11.08 -1.69 3.79
N ALA A 5 -11.04 -1.33 5.07
CA ALA A 5 -10.97 0.06 5.51
C ALA A 5 -9.67 0.74 5.06
N ALA A 6 -8.54 0.03 5.06
CA ALA A 6 -7.29 0.54 4.51
C ALA A 6 -7.39 0.85 3.01
N PHE A 7 -8.01 -0.04 2.24
CA PHE A 7 -8.29 0.18 0.82
C PHE A 7 -9.16 1.42 0.59
N GLN A 8 -10.29 1.54 1.31
CA GLN A 8 -11.17 2.70 1.19
C GLN A 8 -10.43 4.00 1.56
N LYS A 9 -9.64 3.98 2.64
CA LYS A 9 -8.92 5.16 3.09
C LYS A 9 -7.93 5.69 2.06
N LEU A 10 -7.22 4.78 1.40
CA LEU A 10 -6.28 5.14 0.34
C LEU A 10 -6.98 5.69 -0.90
N ARG A 11 -8.19 5.19 -1.22
CA ARG A 11 -9.03 5.75 -2.29
C ARG A 11 -9.55 7.14 -1.93
N GLU A 12 -9.96 7.37 -0.69
CA GLU A 12 -10.35 8.70 -0.20
C GLU A 12 -9.19 9.70 -0.28
N TRP A 13 -7.95 9.25 -0.08
CA TRP A 13 -6.75 10.07 -0.28
C TRP A 13 -6.36 10.27 -1.75
N GLY A 14 -7.11 9.72 -2.70
CA GLY A 14 -6.88 9.87 -4.13
C GLY A 14 -5.87 8.89 -4.73
N TYR A 15 -5.38 7.90 -3.98
CA TYR A 15 -4.44 6.91 -4.52
C TYR A 15 -5.16 5.86 -5.37
N PRO A 16 -4.67 5.55 -6.58
CA PRO A 16 -5.26 4.56 -7.48
C PRO A 16 -4.89 3.13 -7.06
N VAL A 17 -5.28 2.72 -5.85
CA VAL A 17 -5.04 1.38 -5.32
C VAL A 17 -6.23 0.45 -5.56
N THR A 18 -5.98 -0.86 -5.55
CA THR A 18 -7.01 -1.91 -5.55
C THR A 18 -6.95 -2.71 -4.25
N ARG A 19 -8.00 -3.47 -3.92
CA ARG A 19 -7.96 -4.45 -2.81
C ARG A 19 -6.77 -5.41 -2.93
N ARG A 20 -6.46 -5.82 -4.16
CA ARG A 20 -5.34 -6.72 -4.47
C ARG A 20 -4.00 -6.05 -4.18
N THR A 21 -3.88 -4.74 -4.38
CA THR A 21 -2.71 -3.95 -3.99
C THR A 21 -2.45 -4.07 -2.49
N ILE A 22 -3.48 -3.89 -1.64
CA ILE A 22 -3.35 -4.00 -0.18
C ILE A 22 -2.98 -5.43 0.23
N LYS A 23 -3.65 -6.44 -0.36
CA LYS A 23 -3.33 -7.85 -0.10
C LYS A 23 -1.86 -8.16 -0.41
N TYR A 24 -1.35 -7.71 -1.56
CA TYR A 24 0.05 -7.94 -1.91
C TYR A 24 1.02 -7.11 -1.08
N ALA A 25 0.67 -5.89 -0.67
CA ALA A 25 1.49 -5.11 0.25
C ALA A 25 1.71 -5.84 1.57
N VAL A 26 0.67 -6.50 2.10
CA VAL A 26 0.77 -7.33 3.31
C VAL A 26 1.59 -8.61 3.05
N LEU A 27 1.33 -9.32 1.95
CA LEU A 27 2.06 -10.56 1.62
C LEU A 27 3.56 -10.30 1.39
N ARG A 28 3.91 -9.15 0.83
CA ARG A 28 5.30 -8.72 0.59
C ARG A 28 5.95 -8.07 1.82
N ARG A 29 5.23 -7.96 2.94
CA ARG A 29 5.67 -7.25 4.15
C ARG A 29 6.06 -5.79 3.91
N GLU A 30 5.47 -5.16 2.88
CA GLU A 30 5.58 -3.71 2.66
C GLU A 30 4.68 -2.93 3.64
N LEU A 31 3.55 -3.54 4.02
CA LEU A 31 2.60 -3.02 4.98
C LEU A 31 2.39 -4.06 6.09
N GLU A 32 2.91 -3.79 7.28
CA GLU A 32 2.87 -4.72 8.41
C GLU A 32 1.57 -4.55 9.22
N PRO A 33 0.71 -5.58 9.31
CA PRO A 33 -0.48 -5.51 10.14
C PRO A 33 -0.18 -5.81 11.61
N SER A 34 -0.80 -5.06 12.49
CA SER A 34 -1.00 -5.47 13.88
C SER A 34 -2.07 -6.55 13.94
N ARG A 35 -1.72 -7.73 14.44
CA ARG A 35 -2.67 -8.84 14.61
C ARG A 35 -3.45 -8.66 15.90
N PHE A 36 -4.77 -8.60 15.77
CA PHE A 36 -5.70 -8.66 16.90
C PHE A 36 -6.70 -9.78 16.64
N GLY A 37 -6.68 -10.83 17.47
CA GLY A 37 -7.47 -12.04 17.24
C GLY A 37 -7.17 -12.67 15.86
N ASN A 38 -8.21 -12.92 15.07
CA ASN A 38 -8.10 -13.50 13.72
C ASN A 38 -8.01 -12.44 12.60
N GLY A 39 -7.80 -11.16 12.94
CA GLY A 39 -7.82 -10.05 12.00
C GLY A 39 -6.46 -9.35 11.84
N ASN A 40 -6.22 -8.84 10.63
CA ASN A 40 -5.11 -7.94 10.34
C ASN A 40 -5.58 -6.49 10.39
N TYR A 41 -4.91 -5.67 11.20
CA TYR A 41 -5.27 -4.27 11.40
C TYR A 41 -4.09 -3.33 11.16
N PHE A 42 -4.39 -2.14 10.65
CA PHE A 42 -3.43 -1.08 10.34
C PHE A 42 -3.81 0.20 11.06
N SER A 43 -2.83 1.00 11.45
CA SER A 43 -3.05 2.40 11.84
C SER A 43 -3.09 3.30 10.60
N ILE A 44 -3.60 4.53 10.75
CA ILE A 44 -3.53 5.54 9.70
C ILE A 44 -2.06 5.85 9.36
N ASN A 45 -1.19 5.83 10.37
CA ASN A 45 0.22 6.14 10.20
C ASN A 45 0.95 5.08 9.36
N ASP A 46 0.60 3.79 9.54
CA ASP A 46 1.17 2.71 8.72
C ASP A 46 0.87 2.91 7.24
N LEU A 47 -0.37 3.29 6.91
CA LEU A 47 -0.76 3.58 5.53
C LEU A 47 -0.03 4.81 4.97
N ARG A 48 0.15 5.87 5.77
CA ARG A 48 0.93 7.04 5.34
C ARG A 48 2.38 6.67 5.05
N ARG A 49 3.04 5.99 5.98
CA ARG A 49 4.43 5.53 5.83
C ARG A 49 4.60 4.62 4.63
N TRP A 50 3.65 3.71 4.39
CA TRP A 50 3.67 2.83 3.23
C TRP A 50 3.49 3.61 1.92
N VAL A 51 2.57 4.57 1.87
CA VAL A 51 2.43 5.44 0.69
C VAL A 51 3.71 6.25 0.45
N GLU A 52 4.29 6.83 1.51
CA GLU A 52 5.53 7.60 1.43
C GLU A 52 6.71 6.75 0.95
N SER A 53 6.84 5.50 1.40
CA SER A 53 7.90 4.59 0.92
C SER A 53 7.74 4.21 -0.55
N ARG A 54 6.51 4.26 -1.08
CA ARG A 54 6.18 4.00 -2.49
C ARG A 54 6.35 5.24 -3.37
N ARG A 55 6.52 6.44 -2.79
CA ARG A 55 6.84 7.64 -3.57
C ARG A 55 8.24 7.44 -4.15
N GLN A 56 8.33 7.24 -5.45
CA GLN A 56 9.61 7.31 -6.15
C GLN A 56 10.16 8.73 -5.97
N THR A 57 11.30 8.86 -5.30
CA THR A 57 12.11 10.08 -5.32
C THR A 57 12.80 10.17 -6.68
N GLY A 58 12.07 10.63 -7.69
CA GLY A 58 12.59 10.83 -9.03
C GLY A 58 11.52 10.73 -10.12
N VAL A 59 11.76 11.39 -11.26
CA VAL A 59 10.98 11.21 -12.49
C VAL A 59 11.01 9.72 -12.85
N TYR A 60 9.84 9.12 -13.12
CA TYR A 60 9.76 7.76 -13.65
C TYR A 60 10.65 7.65 -14.89
N ARG A 61 11.75 6.89 -14.78
CA ARG A 61 12.59 6.51 -15.91
C ARG A 61 12.16 5.11 -16.31
N LEU A 62 11.56 4.99 -17.49
CA LEU A 62 11.43 3.70 -18.14
C LEU A 62 12.87 3.16 -18.33
N PRO A 63 13.22 1.99 -17.78
CA PRO A 63 14.52 1.39 -18.03
C PRO A 63 14.68 1.17 -19.54
N GLU A 64 15.87 1.46 -20.07
CA GLU A 64 16.15 1.43 -21.51
C GLU A 64 15.89 0.05 -22.15
N ASP A 65 15.87 -1.00 -21.32
CA ASP A 65 15.63 -2.40 -21.67
C ASP A 65 14.14 -2.81 -21.66
N ALA A 66 13.22 -1.89 -21.37
CA ALA A 66 11.80 -2.22 -21.35
C ALA A 66 11.28 -2.52 -22.77
N PRO A 67 10.60 -3.66 -23.00
CA PRO A 67 10.00 -3.94 -24.30
C PRO A 67 8.96 -2.86 -24.64
N ARG A 68 9.08 -2.29 -25.85
CA ARG A 68 8.17 -1.28 -26.41
C ARG A 68 6.82 -1.88 -26.80
#